data_AF-A0A8C6B8K2-F1
#
_entry.id   AF-A0A8C6B8K2-F1
#
_cell.length_a   1.000
_cell.length_b   1.000
_cell.length_c   1.000
_cell.angle_alpha   90.00
_cell.angle_beta   90.00
_cell.angle_gamma   90.00
#
_symmetry.space_group_name_H-M   'P 1'
#
loop_
_entity.id
_entity.type
_entity.pdbx_description
1 polymer ?
#
loop_
_entity_poly.entity_id
_entity_poly.type
_entity_poly.pdbx_seq_one_letter_code
_entity_poly.pdbx_strand_id
1 'polypeptide(L)'
;MSKVVCEVSCWRLPLDNAPQTGRPVEVDSDQIETLIENNQHYTMREIADILKISRSSAENHLHQLGYVNRFDAWVPHKLSEKNLLDRISTCNSPLKHNENVPFLKQIVTGDKKWILYNNVEWKRSWGKRNEPPSTTPKASLHPKKVMLCIWWDWKGVLYYTELLLENKMINSNKYCSQLDQLKAALDEKRPELVNRKRILFHQDSARLRVSLLTRQKLLQLGWEVL
;
A
#
# COMPACT_ATOMS: atom_id res chain seq x y z
N MET A 1 29.41 -61.91 10.21
CA MET A 1 28.31 -61.27 10.97
C MET A 1 28.22 -59.83 10.51
N SER A 2 27.27 -59.58 9.62
CA SER A 2 27.07 -58.29 8.92
C SER A 2 26.45 -57.26 9.87
N LYS A 3 26.80 -55.98 9.68
CA LYS A 3 26.44 -54.79 10.51
C LYS A 3 24.98 -54.70 10.97
N VAL A 4 24.06 -55.42 10.34
CA VAL A 4 22.62 -55.48 10.68
C VAL A 4 22.36 -56.01 12.09
N VAL A 5 23.23 -56.88 12.63
CA VAL A 5 22.96 -57.56 13.92
C VAL A 5 23.11 -56.61 15.13
N CYS A 6 23.87 -55.51 15.02
CA CYS A 6 24.12 -54.62 16.16
C CYS A 6 23.02 -53.60 16.46
N GLU A 7 22.10 -53.31 15.53
CA GLU A 7 21.09 -52.26 15.73
C GLU A 7 19.73 -52.78 16.26
N VAL A 8 19.56 -54.09 16.40
CA VAL A 8 18.26 -54.72 16.73
C VAL A 8 17.91 -54.65 18.23
N SER A 9 18.79 -54.12 19.08
CA SER A 9 18.57 -54.01 20.54
C SER A 9 17.77 -52.77 20.97
N CYS A 10 17.40 -51.87 20.05
CA CYS A 10 16.59 -50.69 20.32
C CYS A 10 15.39 -50.67 19.35
N TRP A 11 14.17 -50.89 19.85
CA TRP A 11 12.92 -51.07 19.08
C TRP A 11 12.41 -49.78 18.37
N ARG A 12 13.24 -49.12 17.57
CA ARG A 12 12.83 -48.17 16.52
C ARG A 12 13.65 -48.47 15.27
N LEU A 13 13.11 -49.28 14.37
CA LEU A 13 13.60 -49.40 13.01
C LEU A 13 12.85 -48.37 12.16
N PRO A 14 13.44 -47.21 11.81
CA PRO A 14 12.94 -46.44 10.69
C PRO A 14 13.07 -47.34 9.44
N LEU A 15 11.95 -47.58 8.74
CA LEU A 15 11.93 -48.34 7.47
C LEU A 15 12.58 -47.56 6.32
N ASP A 16 12.89 -46.29 6.54
CA ASP A 16 13.57 -45.45 5.57
C ASP A 16 15.09 -45.67 5.66
N ASN A 17 15.71 -45.77 4.48
CA ASN A 17 17.17 -45.78 4.38
C ASN A 17 17.74 -44.56 5.11
N ALA A 18 18.83 -44.75 5.87
CA ALA A 18 19.60 -43.63 6.41
C ALA A 18 19.93 -42.65 5.27
N PRO A 19 19.89 -41.32 5.52
CA PRO A 19 20.12 -40.32 4.48
C PRO A 19 21.46 -40.62 3.79
N GLN A 20 21.38 -40.99 2.52
CA GLN A 20 22.57 -41.18 1.70
C GLN A 20 23.24 -39.82 1.57
N THR A 21 24.54 -39.75 1.87
CA THR A 21 25.34 -38.55 1.63
C THR A 21 25.34 -38.30 0.12
N GLY A 22 24.48 -37.39 -0.33
CA GLY A 22 24.41 -36.98 -1.73
C GLY A 22 25.71 -36.30 -2.16
N ARG A 23 25.77 -35.93 -3.45
CA ARG A 23 26.84 -35.07 -3.97
C ARG A 23 26.94 -33.83 -3.07
N PRO A 24 28.15 -33.44 -2.58
CA PRO A 24 28.29 -32.27 -1.73
C PRO A 24 27.70 -31.05 -2.44
N VAL A 25 26.95 -30.25 -1.69
CA VAL A 25 26.43 -28.97 -2.16
C VAL A 25 27.65 -28.09 -2.45
N GLU A 26 27.93 -27.86 -3.73
CA GLU A 26 29.13 -27.10 -4.18
C GLU A 26 29.12 -25.63 -3.75
N VAL A 27 27.98 -25.12 -3.25
CA VAL A 27 27.78 -23.72 -2.90
C VAL A 27 27.43 -23.59 -1.45
N ASP A 28 28.25 -22.83 -0.74
CA ASP A 28 27.99 -22.45 0.63
C ASP A 28 26.75 -21.53 0.70
N SER A 29 25.77 -21.92 1.51
CA SER A 29 24.52 -21.16 1.67
C SER A 29 24.80 -19.76 2.23
N ASP A 30 25.85 -19.62 3.04
CA ASP A 30 26.27 -18.36 3.65
C ASP A 30 26.71 -17.34 2.59
N GLN A 31 27.26 -17.80 1.46
CA GLN A 31 27.65 -16.94 0.34
C GLN A 31 26.44 -16.39 -0.41
N ILE A 32 25.35 -17.14 -0.49
CA ILE A 32 24.10 -16.69 -1.12
C ILE A 32 23.42 -15.65 -0.22
N GLU A 33 23.36 -15.90 1.09
CA GLU A 33 22.77 -14.96 2.05
C GLU A 33 23.52 -13.62 2.05
N THR A 34 24.85 -13.65 2.15
CA THR A 34 25.68 -12.43 2.09
C THR A 34 25.53 -11.66 0.78
N LEU A 35 25.34 -12.33 -0.37
CA LEU A 35 25.08 -11.63 -1.64
C LEU A 35 23.72 -10.91 -1.63
N ILE A 36 22.69 -11.51 -1.05
CA ILE A 36 21.35 -10.92 -0.97
C ILE A 36 21.31 -9.77 0.04
N GLU A 37 21.98 -9.92 1.18
CA GLU A 37 22.12 -8.86 2.19
C GLU A 37 22.81 -7.62 1.60
N ASN A 38 23.81 -7.83 0.74
CA ASN A 38 24.48 -6.74 0.03
C ASN A 38 23.58 -6.07 -1.02
N ASN A 39 22.83 -6.85 -1.80
CA ASN A 39 21.88 -6.31 -2.78
C ASN A 39 20.75 -7.32 -3.09
N GLN A 40 19.53 -6.95 -2.71
CA GLN A 40 18.34 -7.77 -2.87
C GLN A 40 17.80 -7.82 -4.32
N HIS A 41 18.34 -6.99 -5.21
CA HIS A 41 17.84 -6.85 -6.59
C HIS A 41 18.65 -7.60 -7.64
N TYR A 42 19.61 -8.43 -7.24
CA TYR A 42 20.35 -9.24 -8.21
C TYR A 42 19.42 -10.19 -8.98
N THR A 43 19.64 -10.26 -10.28
CA THR A 43 18.97 -11.24 -11.13
C THR A 43 19.55 -12.63 -10.89
N MET A 44 18.74 -13.66 -11.15
CA MET A 44 19.17 -15.07 -11.09
C MET A 44 20.42 -15.37 -11.93
N ARG A 45 20.65 -14.62 -13.02
CA ARG A 45 21.85 -14.78 -13.85
C ARG A 45 23.07 -14.16 -13.20
N GLU A 46 22.96 -12.96 -12.64
CA GLU A 46 24.07 -12.30 -11.93
C GLU A 46 24.51 -13.13 -10.73
N ILE A 47 23.58 -13.68 -9.95
CA ILE A 47 23.89 -14.57 -8.82
C ILE A 47 24.66 -15.81 -9.32
N ALA A 48 24.18 -16.44 -10.39
CA ALA A 48 24.83 -17.59 -10.99
C ALA A 48 26.24 -17.27 -11.51
N ASP A 49 26.42 -16.10 -12.12
CA ASP A 49 27.70 -15.65 -12.68
C ASP A 49 28.71 -15.27 -11.59
N ILE A 50 28.25 -14.70 -10.46
CA ILE A 50 29.10 -14.37 -9.30
C ILE A 50 29.57 -15.65 -8.62
N LEU A 51 28.64 -16.58 -8.36
CA LEU A 51 28.92 -17.86 -7.67
C LEU A 51 29.49 -18.94 -8.60
N LYS A 52 29.63 -18.65 -9.89
CA LYS A 52 30.12 -19.58 -10.93
C LYS A 52 29.34 -20.90 -10.97
N ILE A 53 28.02 -20.82 -10.76
CA ILE A 53 27.10 -21.96 -10.78
C ILE A 53 26.08 -21.87 -11.91
N SER A 54 25.36 -22.96 -12.14
CA SER A 54 24.24 -22.92 -13.08
C SER A 54 23.08 -22.09 -12.53
N ARG A 55 22.34 -21.41 -13.40
CA ARG A 55 21.13 -20.65 -13.04
C ARG A 55 20.11 -21.50 -12.28
N SER A 56 19.89 -22.74 -12.71
CA SER A 56 18.98 -23.68 -12.05
C SER A 56 19.46 -24.06 -10.65
N SER A 57 20.77 -24.19 -10.45
CA SER A 57 21.34 -24.43 -9.13
C SER A 57 21.07 -23.22 -8.21
N ALA A 58 21.35 -22.00 -8.68
CA ALA A 58 21.10 -20.78 -7.90
C ALA A 58 19.62 -20.65 -7.49
N GLU A 59 18.69 -20.91 -8.41
CA GLU A 59 17.25 -20.88 -8.15
C GLU A 59 16.82 -21.92 -7.10
N ASN A 60 17.32 -23.15 -7.20
CA ASN A 60 17.02 -24.20 -6.23
C ASN A 60 17.54 -23.84 -4.82
N HIS A 61 18.75 -23.28 -4.72
CA HIS A 61 19.32 -22.91 -3.42
C HIS A 61 18.54 -21.76 -2.77
N LEU A 62 18.18 -20.73 -3.55
CA LEU A 62 17.34 -19.63 -3.06
C LEU A 62 16.00 -20.13 -2.54
N HIS A 63 15.37 -21.08 -3.25
CA HIS A 63 14.13 -21.69 -2.80
C HIS A 63 14.30 -22.55 -1.54
N GLN A 64 15.43 -23.27 -1.41
CA GLN A 64 15.75 -24.04 -0.19
C GLN A 64 15.94 -23.14 1.03
N LEU A 65 16.51 -21.95 0.84
CA LEU A 65 16.66 -20.92 1.87
C LEU A 65 15.36 -20.12 2.13
N GLY A 66 14.29 -20.39 1.38
CA GLY A 66 12.99 -19.74 1.55
C GLY A 66 12.85 -18.36 0.87
N TYR A 67 13.81 -17.95 0.05
CA TYR A 67 13.70 -16.74 -0.74
C TYR A 67 12.72 -16.92 -1.90
N VAL A 68 11.92 -15.89 -2.16
CA VAL A 68 10.98 -15.82 -3.27
C VAL A 68 11.11 -14.46 -3.94
N ASN A 69 11.17 -14.44 -5.27
CA ASN A 69 11.21 -13.19 -6.03
C ASN A 69 9.86 -12.46 -5.94
N ARG A 70 9.88 -11.21 -5.48
CA ARG A 70 8.71 -10.34 -5.36
C ARG A 70 9.03 -8.99 -5.99
N PHE A 71 8.02 -8.35 -6.55
CA PHE A 71 8.13 -6.95 -6.92
C PHE A 71 8.13 -6.08 -5.67
N ASP A 72 9.01 -5.08 -5.64
CA ASP A 72 9.01 -4.08 -4.59
C ASP A 72 7.73 -3.26 -4.60
N ALA A 73 7.35 -2.77 -3.42
CA ALA A 73 6.21 -1.89 -3.28
C ALA A 73 6.54 -0.50 -3.81
N TRP A 74 5.68 0.03 -4.68
CA TRP A 74 5.72 1.42 -5.06
C TRP A 74 5.33 2.31 -3.87
N VAL A 75 6.27 3.10 -3.37
CA VAL A 75 6.04 4.10 -2.33
C VAL A 75 5.88 5.50 -2.95
N PRO A 76 4.97 6.36 -2.43
CA PRO A 76 4.69 7.66 -3.05
C PRO A 76 5.92 8.58 -3.16
N HIS A 77 6.75 8.64 -2.11
CA HIS A 77 7.90 9.53 -2.03
C HIS A 77 9.02 8.92 -1.19
N LYS A 78 10.27 9.20 -1.57
CA LYS A 78 11.44 9.00 -0.72
C LYS A 78 11.44 10.09 0.36
N LEU A 79 11.28 9.70 1.62
CA LEU A 79 11.22 10.64 2.74
C LEU A 79 12.63 11.07 3.15
N SER A 80 12.78 12.34 3.56
CA SER A 80 13.95 12.80 4.30
C SER A 80 13.84 12.37 5.77
N GLU A 81 14.96 12.37 6.48
CA GLU A 81 15.00 12.09 7.93
C GLU A 81 14.08 13.04 8.71
N LYS A 82 14.10 14.34 8.37
CA LYS A 82 13.17 15.32 8.93
C LYS A 82 11.71 14.95 8.71
N ASN A 83 11.32 14.59 7.48
CA ASN A 83 9.94 14.21 7.18
C ASN A 83 9.52 12.94 7.95
N LEU A 84 10.46 12.03 8.21
CA LEU A 84 10.22 10.83 8.98
C LEU A 84 9.97 11.16 10.46
N LEU A 85 10.81 12.00 11.05
CA LEU A 85 10.64 12.48 12.44
C LEU A 85 9.35 13.28 12.61
N ASP A 86 9.05 14.19 11.67
CA ASP A 86 7.81 14.96 11.67
C ASP A 86 6.59 14.03 11.63
N ARG A 87 6.60 13.00 10.77
CA ARG A 87 5.53 11.99 10.71
C ARG A 87 5.36 11.22 12.02
N ILE A 88 6.45 10.76 12.63
CA ILE A 88 6.42 10.04 13.91
C ILE A 88 5.83 10.95 14.99
N SER A 89 6.32 12.19 15.08
CA SER A 89 5.83 13.19 16.02
C SER A 89 4.34 13.48 15.85
N THR A 90 3.89 13.72 14.61
CA THR A 90 2.48 13.96 14.29
C THR A 90 1.60 12.75 14.59
N CYS A 91 2.10 11.51 14.48
CA CYS A 91 1.31 10.31 14.82
C CYS A 91 1.23 10.06 16.34
N ASN A 92 2.27 10.42 17.10
CA ASN A 92 2.33 10.13 18.54
C ASN A 92 1.24 10.83 19.34
N SER A 93 0.93 12.09 19.02
CA SER A 93 -0.11 12.87 19.72
C SER A 93 -1.51 12.25 19.56
N PRO A 94 -2.05 12.04 18.35
CA PRO A 94 -3.36 11.42 18.16
C PRO A 94 -3.40 9.97 18.66
N LEU A 95 -2.29 9.22 18.59
CA LEU A 95 -2.23 7.86 19.15
C LEU A 95 -2.50 7.89 20.67
N LYS A 96 -1.72 8.67 21.42
CA LYS A 96 -1.90 8.84 22.87
C LYS A 96 -3.26 9.42 23.22
N HIS A 97 -3.77 10.35 22.43
CA HIS A 97 -5.10 10.91 22.68
C HIS A 97 -6.18 9.84 22.54
N ASN A 98 -6.10 8.98 21.51
CA ASN A 98 -7.08 7.93 21.27
C ASN A 98 -7.06 6.84 22.34
N GLU A 99 -5.89 6.53 22.92
CA GLU A 99 -5.75 5.61 24.05
C GLU A 99 -6.49 6.12 25.29
N ASN A 100 -6.44 7.43 25.55
CA ASN A 100 -7.11 8.05 26.70
C ASN A 100 -8.61 8.27 26.45
N VAL A 101 -8.95 8.86 25.31
CA VAL A 101 -10.32 9.22 24.93
C VAL A 101 -10.55 8.85 23.47
N PRO A 102 -11.33 7.78 23.18
CA PRO A 102 -11.60 7.36 21.81
C PRO A 102 -12.32 8.44 21.00
N PHE A 103 -11.64 9.01 20.01
CA PHE A 103 -12.16 10.11 19.19
C PHE A 103 -12.39 9.75 17.73
N LEU A 104 -11.98 8.56 17.26
CA LEU A 104 -12.11 8.14 15.86
C LEU A 104 -13.55 8.24 15.33
N LYS A 105 -14.55 8.01 16.19
CA LYS A 105 -15.98 8.13 15.83
C LYS A 105 -16.45 9.57 15.58
N GLN A 106 -15.61 10.56 15.86
CA GLN A 106 -15.87 11.99 15.67
C GLN A 106 -15.17 12.54 14.42
N ILE A 107 -14.34 11.72 13.76
CA ILE A 107 -13.60 12.12 12.58
C ILE A 107 -14.51 12.14 11.37
N VAL A 108 -14.53 13.28 10.70
CA VAL A 108 -15.02 13.44 9.34
C VAL A 108 -13.81 13.69 8.46
N THR A 109 -13.64 12.88 7.43
CA THR A 109 -12.55 13.06 6.47
C THR A 109 -13.09 13.19 5.06
N GLY A 110 -12.29 13.75 4.18
CA GLY A 110 -12.64 13.82 2.78
C GLY A 110 -11.43 13.98 1.89
N ASP A 111 -11.57 13.44 0.69
CA ASP A 111 -10.52 13.49 -0.31
C ASP A 111 -11.08 13.70 -1.73
N LYS A 112 -10.16 14.03 -2.64
CA LYS A 112 -10.44 14.34 -4.02
C LYS A 112 -9.71 13.36 -4.91
N LYS A 113 -10.45 12.64 -5.74
CA LYS A 113 -9.89 11.66 -6.68
C LYS A 113 -10.29 11.99 -8.10
N TRP A 114 -9.30 11.98 -8.99
CA TRP A 114 -9.56 12.00 -10.43
C TRP A 114 -9.99 10.62 -10.87
N ILE A 115 -11.15 10.54 -11.52
CA ILE A 115 -11.70 9.33 -12.13
C ILE A 115 -11.66 9.53 -13.64
N LEU A 116 -11.05 8.58 -14.37
CA LEU A 116 -11.04 8.60 -15.83
C LEU A 116 -12.31 7.94 -16.35
N TYR A 117 -12.89 8.48 -17.43
CA TYR A 117 -14.03 7.85 -18.11
C TYR A 117 -13.64 6.53 -18.78
N ASN A 118 -12.45 6.49 -19.38
CA ASN A 118 -11.92 5.30 -20.04
C ASN A 118 -10.71 4.78 -19.26
N ASN A 119 -10.99 3.93 -18.27
CA ASN A 119 -9.96 3.15 -17.57
C ASN A 119 -9.59 1.96 -18.46
N VAL A 120 -8.53 2.10 -19.26
CA VAL A 120 -7.99 0.97 -20.01
C VAL A 120 -7.22 0.08 -19.04
N GLU A 121 -7.84 -1.03 -18.63
CA GLU A 121 -7.19 -2.03 -17.78
C GLU A 121 -6.34 -2.98 -18.61
N TRP A 122 -5.10 -3.20 -18.18
CA TRP A 122 -4.26 -4.25 -18.75
C TRP A 122 -4.77 -5.60 -18.28
N LYS A 123 -5.37 -6.36 -19.19
CA LYS A 123 -5.83 -7.72 -18.94
C LYS A 123 -4.79 -8.71 -19.43
N ARG A 124 -4.50 -9.72 -18.61
CA ARG A 124 -3.72 -10.88 -19.05
C ARG A 124 -4.63 -11.79 -19.88
N SER A 125 -4.16 -12.17 -21.06
CA SER A 125 -4.81 -13.17 -21.90
C SER A 125 -3.98 -14.45 -21.93
N TRP A 126 -4.63 -15.60 -21.87
CA TRP A 126 -4.01 -16.88 -22.19
C TRP A 126 -3.94 -17.02 -23.72
N GLY A 127 -2.77 -17.39 -24.24
CA GLY A 127 -2.54 -17.61 -25.68
C GLY A 127 -1.46 -18.67 -25.90
N LYS A 128 -1.38 -19.24 -27.10
CA LYS A 128 -0.33 -20.22 -27.41
C LYS A 128 1.04 -19.54 -27.55
N ARG A 129 2.12 -20.28 -27.31
CA ARG A 129 3.51 -19.76 -27.27
C ARG A 129 3.92 -18.95 -28.51
N ASN A 130 3.36 -19.24 -29.68
CA ASN A 130 3.72 -18.62 -30.95
C ASN A 130 2.64 -17.67 -31.49
N GLU A 131 1.58 -17.42 -30.73
CA GLU A 131 0.53 -16.47 -31.11
C GLU A 131 0.92 -15.06 -30.66
N PRO A 132 0.68 -14.03 -31.50
CA PRO A 132 0.93 -12.66 -31.10
C PRO A 132 0.02 -12.28 -29.91
N PRO A 133 0.49 -11.45 -28.98
CA PRO A 133 -0.34 -10.95 -27.89
C PRO A 133 -1.56 -10.17 -28.42
N SER A 134 -2.70 -10.31 -27.74
CA SER A 134 -3.88 -9.47 -28.02
C SER A 134 -3.53 -8.00 -27.88
N THR A 135 -3.88 -7.19 -28.87
CA THR A 135 -3.59 -5.75 -28.86
C THR A 135 -4.75 -4.97 -28.27
N THR A 136 -4.49 -4.21 -27.21
CA THR A 136 -5.45 -3.25 -26.64
C THR A 136 -4.97 -1.83 -26.97
N PRO A 137 -5.82 -0.98 -27.57
CA PRO A 137 -5.42 0.40 -27.88
C PRO A 137 -5.11 1.17 -26.59
N LYS A 138 -4.02 1.93 -26.60
CA LYS A 138 -3.65 2.81 -25.49
C LYS A 138 -4.71 3.91 -25.36
N ALA A 139 -5.03 4.29 -24.11
CA ALA A 139 -5.89 5.45 -23.88
C ALA A 139 -5.31 6.71 -24.54
N SER A 140 -6.18 7.57 -25.09
CA SER A 140 -5.80 8.87 -25.66
C SER A 140 -4.98 9.70 -24.66
N LEU A 141 -4.07 10.56 -25.15
CA LEU A 141 -3.19 11.41 -24.32
C LEU A 141 -3.96 12.32 -23.34
N HIS A 142 -5.18 12.74 -23.70
CA HIS A 142 -6.05 13.58 -22.87
C HIS A 142 -7.38 12.86 -22.61
N PRO A 143 -7.40 11.83 -21.74
CA PRO A 143 -8.65 11.14 -21.43
C PRO A 143 -9.57 12.10 -20.68
N LYS A 144 -10.88 12.05 -20.95
CA LYS A 144 -11.87 12.78 -20.16
C LYS A 144 -11.78 12.31 -18.70
N LYS A 145 -11.66 13.26 -17.77
CA LYS A 145 -11.56 12.99 -16.32
C LYS A 145 -12.61 13.80 -15.56
N VAL A 146 -13.12 13.21 -14.49
CA VAL A 146 -14.00 13.88 -13.51
C VAL A 146 -13.25 13.93 -12.19
N MET A 147 -13.36 15.03 -11.46
CA MET A 147 -12.87 15.06 -10.09
C MET A 147 -14.03 14.73 -9.16
N LEU A 148 -13.93 13.59 -8.47
CA LEU A 148 -14.83 13.22 -7.39
C LEU A 148 -14.29 13.84 -6.10
N CYS A 149 -15.11 14.66 -5.43
CA CYS A 149 -14.86 15.06 -4.04
C CYS A 149 -15.81 14.26 -3.16
N ILE A 150 -15.28 13.55 -2.16
CA ILE A 150 -16.09 12.71 -1.29
C ILE A 150 -15.69 12.93 0.18
N TRP A 151 -16.70 12.96 1.05
CA TRP A 151 -16.55 13.11 2.49
C TRP A 151 -17.33 12.02 3.22
N TRP A 152 -16.71 11.45 4.24
CA TRP A 152 -17.26 10.30 4.96
C TRP A 152 -16.82 10.27 6.42
N ASP A 153 -17.57 9.51 7.21
CA ASP A 153 -17.26 9.16 8.59
C ASP A 153 -17.14 7.63 8.74
N TRP A 154 -17.00 7.16 9.97
CA TRP A 154 -16.94 5.73 10.29
C TRP A 154 -18.25 4.96 10.01
N LYS A 155 -19.39 5.65 9.82
CA LYS A 155 -20.68 5.04 9.50
C LYS A 155 -20.94 4.98 8.00
N GLY A 156 -20.32 5.85 7.20
CA GLY A 156 -20.39 5.83 5.75
C GLY A 156 -20.23 7.20 5.09
N VAL A 157 -20.66 7.28 3.83
CA VAL A 157 -20.52 8.50 3.01
C VAL A 157 -21.54 9.56 3.44
N LEU A 158 -21.04 10.75 3.75
CA LEU A 158 -21.85 11.89 4.17
C LEU A 158 -22.28 12.70 2.95
N TYR A 159 -21.32 13.10 2.13
CA TYR A 159 -21.54 13.95 0.98
C TYR A 159 -20.52 13.65 -0.11
N TYR A 160 -20.91 13.77 -1.37
CA TYR A 160 -19.99 13.72 -2.50
C TYR A 160 -20.46 14.70 -3.58
N THR A 161 -19.50 15.24 -4.33
CA THR A 161 -19.77 16.09 -5.49
C THR A 161 -18.97 15.58 -6.66
N GLU A 162 -19.65 15.35 -7.78
CA GLU A 162 -19.00 15.14 -9.06
C GLU A 162 -18.74 16.48 -9.73
N LEU A 163 -17.46 16.77 -9.97
CA LEU A 163 -17.06 17.98 -10.66
C LEU A 163 -16.62 17.62 -12.08
N LEU A 164 -17.55 17.79 -13.02
CA LEU A 164 -17.27 17.80 -14.45
C LEU A 164 -16.41 19.03 -14.74
N LEU A 165 -15.10 18.81 -14.78
CA LEU A 165 -14.13 19.85 -15.08
C LEU A 165 -13.77 19.73 -16.54
N GLU A 166 -14.45 20.46 -17.41
CA GLU A 166 -13.83 20.94 -18.65
C GLU A 166 -12.76 21.96 -18.24
N ASN A 167 -11.58 21.46 -17.86
CA ASN A 167 -10.35 22.20 -17.59
C ASN A 167 -10.39 23.31 -16.51
N LYS A 168 -11.46 23.43 -15.71
CA LYS A 168 -11.51 24.44 -14.62
C LYS A 168 -10.84 23.92 -13.34
N MET A 169 -9.98 24.72 -12.71
CA MET A 169 -9.44 24.40 -11.38
C MET A 169 -10.51 24.65 -10.30
N ILE A 170 -10.51 23.82 -9.24
CA ILE A 170 -11.30 24.10 -8.04
C ILE A 170 -10.72 25.34 -7.38
N ASN A 171 -11.48 26.42 -7.35
CA ASN A 171 -11.13 27.62 -6.59
C ASN A 171 -11.49 27.43 -5.10
N SER A 172 -10.91 28.26 -4.23
CA SER A 172 -11.23 28.21 -2.79
C SER A 172 -12.71 28.46 -2.51
N ASN A 173 -13.38 29.31 -3.29
CA ASN A 173 -14.81 29.62 -3.09
C ASN A 173 -15.69 28.38 -3.26
N LYS A 174 -15.47 27.60 -4.33
CA LYS A 174 -16.18 26.36 -4.58
C LYS A 174 -15.92 25.34 -3.49
N TYR A 175 -14.70 25.29 -2.96
CA TYR A 175 -14.40 24.45 -1.81
C TYR A 175 -15.17 24.90 -0.55
N CYS A 176 -15.25 26.19 -0.26
CA CYS A 176 -16.06 26.70 0.84
C CYS A 176 -17.55 26.35 0.67
N SER A 177 -18.10 26.48 -0.54
CA SER A 177 -19.48 26.06 -0.84
C SER A 177 -19.69 24.56 -0.64
N GLN A 178 -18.69 23.72 -0.94
CA GLN A 178 -18.75 22.29 -0.65
C GLN A 178 -18.76 22.00 0.85
N LEU A 179 -18.01 22.77 1.66
CA LEU A 179 -18.04 22.63 3.12
C LEU A 179 -19.41 23.03 3.71
N ASP A 180 -20.08 24.03 3.13
CA ASP A 180 -21.45 24.39 3.52
C ASP A 180 -22.45 23.26 3.24
N GLN A 181 -22.35 22.63 2.07
CA GLN A 181 -23.18 21.47 1.72
C GLN A 181 -22.87 20.26 2.60
N LEU A 182 -21.59 20.05 2.94
CA LEU A 182 -21.18 19.03 3.89
C LEU A 182 -21.77 19.27 5.28
N LYS A 183 -21.80 20.52 5.76
CA LYS A 183 -22.42 20.87 7.04
C LYS A 183 -23.91 20.55 7.05
N ALA A 184 -24.63 20.92 5.99
CA ALA A 184 -26.05 20.58 5.86
C ALA A 184 -26.29 19.06 5.86
N ALA A 185 -25.47 18.30 5.12
CA ALA A 185 -25.55 16.84 5.09
C ALA A 185 -25.21 16.20 6.46
N LEU A 186 -24.28 16.80 7.21
CA LEU A 186 -23.95 16.38 8.57
C LEU A 186 -25.11 16.61 9.54
N ASP A 187 -25.78 17.75 9.45
CA ASP A 187 -26.93 18.09 10.29
C ASP A 187 -28.10 17.13 10.06
N GLU A 188 -28.33 16.74 8.80
CA GLU A 188 -29.36 15.77 8.42
C GLU A 188 -28.99 14.33 8.82
N LYS A 189 -27.79 13.85 8.45
CA LYS A 189 -27.42 12.44 8.58
C LYS A 189 -26.83 12.06 9.93
N ARG A 190 -26.28 13.03 10.68
CA ARG A 190 -25.53 12.82 11.92
C ARG A 190 -25.84 13.89 12.98
N PRO A 191 -27.12 14.09 13.36
CA PRO A 191 -27.48 15.08 14.38
C PRO A 191 -26.79 14.82 15.73
N GLU A 192 -26.41 13.57 16.03
CA GLU A 192 -25.67 13.21 17.24
C GLU A 192 -24.26 13.78 17.30
N LEU A 193 -23.58 13.94 16.15
CA LEU A 193 -22.25 14.53 16.10
C LEU A 193 -22.35 16.03 16.33
N VAL A 194 -23.27 16.69 15.65
CA VAL A 194 -23.44 18.14 15.68
C VAL A 194 -23.87 18.64 17.06
N ASN A 195 -24.77 17.92 17.74
CA ASN A 195 -25.36 18.39 19.00
C ASN A 195 -24.57 17.99 20.26
N ARG A 196 -23.75 16.93 20.21
CA ARG A 196 -23.12 16.36 21.41
C ARG A 196 -21.60 16.25 21.36
N LYS A 197 -20.99 16.37 20.18
CA LYS A 197 -19.56 16.12 19.99
C LYS A 197 -18.92 17.21 19.15
N ARG A 198 -17.64 17.46 19.36
CA ARG A 198 -16.87 18.34 18.50
C ARG A 198 -16.51 17.56 17.23
N ILE A 199 -16.73 18.16 16.06
CA ILE A 199 -16.35 17.53 14.79
C ILE A 199 -14.84 17.70 14.61
N LEU A 200 -14.15 16.56 14.43
CA LEU A 200 -12.74 16.52 14.08
C LEU A 200 -12.63 16.34 12.57
N PHE A 201 -12.13 17.36 11.89
CA PHE A 201 -12.02 17.37 10.44
C PHE A 201 -10.59 17.01 10.03
N HIS A 202 -10.44 15.92 9.28
CA HIS A 202 -9.15 15.47 8.77
C HIS A 202 -9.09 15.63 7.25
N GLN A 203 -8.08 16.36 6.74
CA GLN A 203 -7.86 16.57 5.31
C GLN A 203 -6.36 16.66 4.97
N ASP A 204 -6.02 16.39 3.71
CA ASP A 204 -4.65 16.60 3.20
C ASP A 204 -4.23 18.09 3.25
N SER A 205 -2.92 18.34 3.26
CA SER A 205 -2.35 19.70 3.27
C SER A 205 -2.29 20.35 1.88
N ALA A 206 -3.15 19.95 0.93
CA ALA A 206 -3.11 20.53 -0.42
C ALA A 206 -3.31 22.06 -0.39
N ARG A 207 -2.62 22.80 -1.26
CA ARG A 207 -2.55 24.28 -1.24
C ARG A 207 -3.91 24.99 -1.14
N LEU A 208 -4.94 24.47 -1.82
CA LEU A 208 -6.32 25.02 -1.77
C LEU A 208 -7.00 24.85 -0.41
N ARG A 209 -6.60 23.83 0.37
CA ARG A 209 -7.17 23.47 1.67
C ARG A 209 -6.52 24.23 2.84
N VAL A 210 -5.33 24.81 2.60
CA VAL A 210 -4.59 25.66 3.56
C VAL A 210 -4.82 27.16 3.32
N SER A 211 -5.61 27.53 2.30
CA SER A 211 -5.91 28.93 2.01
C SER A 211 -6.59 29.64 3.19
N LEU A 212 -6.35 30.94 3.33
CA LEU A 212 -6.91 31.75 4.43
C LEU A 212 -8.45 31.63 4.49
N LEU A 213 -9.10 31.67 3.32
CA LEU A 213 -10.55 31.54 3.19
C LEU A 213 -11.05 30.20 3.73
N THR A 214 -10.36 29.10 3.40
CA THR A 214 -10.71 27.77 3.89
C THR A 214 -10.55 27.67 5.41
N ARG A 215 -9.45 28.20 5.96
CA ARG A 215 -9.20 28.20 7.41
C ARG A 215 -10.24 29.02 8.17
N GLN A 216 -10.58 30.21 7.66
CA GLN A 216 -11.64 31.05 8.21
C GLN A 216 -12.99 30.32 8.17
N LYS A 217 -13.30 29.62 7.07
CA LYS A 217 -14.54 28.86 6.95
C LYS A 217 -14.62 27.72 7.95
N LEU A 218 -13.54 26.95 8.15
CA LEU A 218 -13.50 25.88 9.14
C LEU A 218 -13.68 26.39 10.57
N LEU A 219 -13.10 27.55 10.89
CA LEU A 219 -13.32 28.23 12.17
C LEU A 219 -14.78 28.67 12.34
N GLN A 220 -15.40 29.23 11.30
CA GLN A 220 -16.83 29.60 11.32
C GLN A 220 -17.74 28.38 11.54
N LEU A 221 -17.37 27.23 11.00
CA LEU A 221 -18.11 25.98 11.19
C LEU A 221 -17.86 25.33 12.58
N GLY A 222 -16.89 25.84 13.35
CA GLY A 222 -16.53 25.32 14.66
C GLY A 222 -15.81 23.97 14.63
N TRP A 223 -15.27 23.58 13.47
CA TRP A 223 -14.59 22.29 13.29
C TRP A 223 -13.14 22.38 13.71
N GLU A 224 -12.67 21.39 14.46
CA GLU A 224 -11.27 21.26 14.85
C GLU A 224 -10.52 20.46 13.78
N VAL A 225 -9.39 20.98 13.30
CA VAL A 225 -8.61 20.35 12.22
C VAL A 225 -7.49 19.53 12.83
N LEU A 226 -7.42 18.26 12.44
CA LEU A 226 -6.34 17.33 12.81
C LEU A 226 -5.12 17.47 11.89
#